data_AF-A0A1R1C0V8-F1
#
_entry.id   AF-A0A1R1C0V8-F1
#
_cell.length_a   1.000
_cell.length_b   1.000
_cell.length_c   1.000
_cell.angle_alpha   90.00
_cell.angle_beta   90.00
_cell.angle_gamma   90.00
#
_symmetry.space_group_name_H-M   'P 1'
#
loop_
_entity.id
_entity.type
_entity.pdbx_description
1 polymer ?
#
loop_
_entity_poly.entity_id
_entity_poly.type
_entity_poly.pdbx_seq_one_letter_code
_entity_poly.pdbx_strand_id
1 'polypeptide(L)'
;MHTCEIKEQDMKKIKYCCKNLKLGSKKVYKSIKERFPEIKQKKQDCLGNCKLCSKQCFVMLGKSNVIYASSPRKLYKELKQVIG
;
A
#
# COMPACT_ATOMS: atom_id res chain seq x y z
N MET A 1 20.88 5.85 -22.64
CA MET A 1 19.59 6.25 -22.01
C MET A 1 19.04 4.98 -21.38
N HIS A 2 19.20 4.81 -20.06
CA HIS A 2 18.70 3.63 -19.36
C HIS A 2 17.18 3.67 -19.39
N THR A 3 16.56 2.89 -20.27
CA THR A 3 15.15 2.54 -20.17
C THR A 3 14.98 1.89 -18.80
N CYS A 4 14.36 2.62 -17.88
CA CYS A 4 13.83 2.08 -16.64
C CYS A 4 12.74 1.08 -17.04
N GLU A 5 13.13 -0.15 -17.38
CA GLU A 5 12.23 -1.29 -17.40
C GLU A 5 11.74 -1.48 -15.97
N ILE A 6 10.65 -0.80 -15.64
CA ILE A 6 9.88 -1.06 -14.44
C ILE A 6 9.35 -2.47 -14.61
N LYS A 7 10.11 -3.44 -14.11
CA LYS A 7 9.68 -4.84 -14.03
C LYS A 7 8.28 -4.86 -13.40
N GLU A 8 7.27 -5.21 -14.18
CA GLU A 8 5.87 -5.38 -13.77
C GLU A 8 5.69 -6.35 -12.58
N GLN A 9 6.74 -7.12 -12.27
CA GLN A 9 6.79 -8.07 -11.16
C GLN A 9 7.00 -7.43 -9.77
N ASP A 10 7.44 -6.16 -9.65
CA ASP A 10 7.68 -5.52 -8.34
C ASP A 10 6.43 -4.81 -7.77
N MET A 11 5.40 -4.56 -8.57
CA MET A 11 4.15 -3.91 -8.14
C MET A 11 3.21 -4.84 -7.32
N LYS A 12 3.47 -6.15 -7.30
CA LYS A 12 2.60 -7.13 -6.62
C LYS A 12 2.83 -7.23 -5.11
N LYS A 13 3.56 -6.30 -4.48
CA LYS A 13 3.81 -6.34 -3.03
C LYS A 13 3.34 -5.07 -2.35
N ILE A 14 2.44 -5.19 -1.37
CA ILE A 14 1.98 -4.05 -0.57
C ILE A 14 2.51 -4.17 0.84
N LYS A 15 3.23 -3.16 1.31
CA LYS A 15 3.67 -3.03 2.69
C LYS A 15 2.79 -2.04 3.43
N TYR A 16 2.21 -2.50 4.54
CA TYR A 16 1.33 -1.70 5.39
C TYR A 16 2.04 -1.32 6.67
N CYS A 17 1.92 -0.05 7.09
CA CYS A 17 2.33 0.38 8.42
C CYS A 17 1.36 -0.18 9.48
N CYS A 18 1.89 -0.77 10.55
CA CYS A 18 1.11 -1.30 11.67
C CYS A 18 0.14 -0.28 12.30
N LYS A 19 0.54 1.00 12.39
CA LYS A 19 -0.32 2.06 12.92
C LYS A 19 -1.54 2.33 12.02
N ASN A 20 -1.35 2.39 10.70
CA ASN A 20 -2.45 2.59 9.74
C ASN A 20 -3.44 1.41 9.73
N LEU A 21 -2.97 0.19 10.00
CA LEU A 21 -3.82 -0.98 10.15
C LEU A 21 -4.76 -0.86 11.35
N LYS A 22 -4.27 -0.33 12.49
CA LYS A 22 -5.10 -0.04 13.67
C LYS A 22 -6.13 1.07 13.41
N LEU A 23 -5.81 2.05 12.57
CA LEU A 23 -6.68 3.17 12.22
C LEU A 23 -7.78 2.87 11.19
N GLY A 24 -7.86 1.64 10.67
CA GLY A 24 -8.93 1.23 9.74
C GLY A 24 -8.46 0.64 8.42
N SER A 25 -7.15 0.64 8.14
CA SER A 25 -6.60 -0.01 6.93
C SER A 25 -6.72 -1.54 6.96
N LYS A 26 -7.20 -2.13 8.06
CA LYS A 26 -7.52 -3.57 8.15
C LYS A 26 -8.61 -4.00 7.17
N LYS A 27 -9.63 -3.14 6.94
CA LYS A 27 -10.68 -3.41 5.93
C LYS A 27 -10.09 -3.41 4.51
N VAL A 28 -9.24 -2.42 4.21
CA VAL A 28 -8.49 -2.33 2.95
C VAL A 28 -7.67 -3.59 2.70
N TYR A 29 -6.87 -4.02 3.69
CA TYR A 29 -6.07 -5.24 3.61
C TYR A 29 -6.90 -6.48 3.25
N LYS A 30 -8.04 -6.67 3.92
CA LYS A 30 -8.96 -7.79 3.63
C LYS A 30 -9.50 -7.70 2.20
N SER A 31 -10.04 -6.54 1.80
CA SER A 31 -10.64 -6.36 0.47
C SER A 31 -9.62 -6.57 -0.66
N ILE A 32 -8.37 -6.14 -0.48
CA ILE A 32 -7.30 -6.40 -1.45
C ILE A 32 -6.94 -7.88 -1.47
N LYS A 33 -6.88 -8.54 -0.31
CA LYS A 33 -6.55 -9.97 -0.23
C LYS A 33 -7.59 -10.84 -0.93
N GLU A 34 -8.86 -10.45 -0.82
CA GLU A 34 -10.00 -11.16 -1.41
C GLU A 34 -10.08 -10.93 -2.92
N ARG A 35 -9.92 -9.69 -3.39
CA ARG A 35 -9.99 -9.36 -4.82
C ARG A 35 -8.72 -9.68 -5.61
N PHE A 36 -7.56 -9.59 -4.96
CA PHE A 36 -6.25 -9.76 -5.58
C PHE A 36 -5.37 -10.67 -4.71
N PRO A 37 -5.67 -11.97 -4.65
CA PRO A 37 -4.90 -12.92 -3.84
C PRO A 37 -3.46 -13.11 -4.33
N GLU A 38 -3.19 -12.80 -5.59
CA GLU A 38 -1.84 -12.79 -6.18
C GLU A 38 -0.93 -11.70 -5.60
N ILE A 39 -1.52 -10.66 -4.99
CA ILE A 39 -0.77 -9.54 -4.42
C ILE A 39 -0.28 -9.90 -3.03
N LYS A 40 1.04 -9.90 -2.87
CA LYS A 40 1.74 -10.21 -1.63
C LYS A 40 1.65 -9.04 -0.66
N GLN A 41 0.82 -9.19 0.37
CA GLN A 41 0.67 -8.17 1.40
C GLN A 41 1.56 -8.48 2.60
N LYS A 42 2.37 -7.51 3.03
CA LYS A 42 3.25 -7.61 4.21
C LYS A 42 2.93 -6.49 5.19
N LYS A 43 2.93 -6.80 6.48
CA LYS A 43 2.84 -5.80 7.55
C LYS A 43 4.27 -5.43 7.97
N GLN A 44 4.52 -4.15 8.12
CA GLN A 44 5.81 -3.61 8.55
C GLN A 44 5.58 -2.54 9.61
N ASP A 45 6.50 -2.42 10.56
CA ASP A 45 6.26 -1.64 11.79
C ASP A 45 6.23 -0.12 11.53
N CYS A 46 7.36 0.48 11.14
CA CYS A 46 7.41 1.81 10.50
C CYS A 46 7.99 1.67 9.08
N LEU A 47 7.40 2.41 8.14
CA LEU A 47 7.86 2.53 6.75
C LEU A 47 8.83 3.72 6.57
N GLY A 48 9.49 4.16 7.66
CA GLY A 48 10.37 5.34 7.67
C GLY A 48 9.64 6.70 7.71
N ASN A 49 8.37 6.74 7.28
CA ASN A 49 7.55 7.96 7.26
C ASN A 49 6.76 8.20 8.56
N CYS A 50 7.46 8.13 9.68
CA CYS A 50 6.88 8.36 11.00
C CYS A 50 6.46 9.86 11.12
N LYS A 51 5.23 10.13 11.63
CA LYS A 51 4.41 11.39 11.57
C LYS A 51 3.36 11.48 10.44
N LEU A 52 3.55 10.82 9.30
CA LEU A 52 2.52 10.77 8.25
C LEU A 52 1.36 9.83 8.64
N CYS A 53 1.67 8.72 9.31
CA CYS A 53 0.69 7.70 9.73
C CYS A 53 -0.33 8.19 10.76
N SER A 54 -0.06 9.28 11.47
CA SER A 54 -1.03 9.91 12.38
C SER A 54 -1.94 10.93 11.68
N LYS A 55 -1.51 11.48 10.53
CA LYS A 55 -2.28 12.49 9.79
C LYS A 55 -3.01 11.92 8.58
N GLN A 56 -2.51 10.82 8.02
CA GLN A 56 -2.98 10.25 6.75
C GLN A 56 -2.58 8.78 6.63
N CYS A 57 -3.38 8.00 5.91
CA CYS A 57 -3.13 6.58 5.66
C CYS A 57 -2.22 6.42 4.45
N PHE A 58 -1.22 5.55 4.53
CA PHE A 58 -0.32 5.29 3.42
C PHE A 58 0.20 3.85 3.43
N VAL A 59 0.61 3.39 2.26
CA VAL A 59 1.17 2.06 1.98
C VAL A 59 2.30 2.18 0.97
N MET A 60 3.22 1.23 1.01
CA MET A 60 4.31 1.14 0.04
C MET A 60 4.05 -0.03 -0.91
N LEU A 61 3.90 0.27 -2.19
CA LEU A 61 3.85 -0.67 -3.30
C LEU A 61 5.26 -0.96 -3.80
N GLY A 62 5.63 -2.23 -3.83
CA GLY A 62 6.93 -2.72 -4.26
C GLY A 62 8.09 -2.21 -3.41
N LYS A 63 9.12 -1.70 -4.09
CA LYS A 63 10.33 -1.14 -3.48
C LYS A 63 10.24 0.35 -3.18
N SER A 64 9.59 1.15 -4.03
CA SER A 64 9.72 2.62 -3.98
C SER A 64 8.42 3.40 -4.15
N ASN A 65 7.31 2.77 -4.53
CA ASN A 65 6.05 3.49 -4.75
C ASN A 65 5.30 3.66 -3.42
N VAL A 66 4.98 4.89 -3.04
CA VAL A 66 4.21 5.15 -1.81
C VAL A 66 2.87 5.77 -2.21
N ILE A 67 1.79 5.07 -1.88
CA ILE A 67 0.42 5.57 -2.06
C ILE A 67 -0.06 6.07 -0.70
N TYR A 68 -0.53 7.31 -0.66
CA TYR A 68 -1.07 7.95 0.54
C TYR A 68 -2.45 8.51 0.25
N ALA A 69 -3.29 8.55 1.28
CA ALA A 69 -4.65 9.05 1.20
C ALA A 69 -5.11 9.57 2.56
N SER A 70 -5.97 10.59 2.54
CA SER A 70 -6.55 11.19 3.75
C SER A 70 -7.46 10.23 4.52
N SER A 71 -7.89 9.11 3.93
CA SER A 71 -8.78 8.14 4.57
C SER A 71 -8.55 6.72 4.04
N PRO A 72 -8.79 5.67 4.86
CA PRO A 72 -8.61 4.28 4.44
C PRO A 72 -9.49 3.89 3.23
N ARG A 73 -10.68 4.49 3.09
CA ARG A 73 -11.56 4.25 1.94
C ARG A 73 -11.01 4.83 0.63
N LYS A 74 -10.39 6.01 0.69
CA LYS A 74 -9.69 6.62 -0.44
C LYS A 74 -8.44 5.80 -0.78
N LEU A 75 -7.68 5.39 0.23
CA LEU A 75 -6.50 4.53 0.04
C LEU A 75 -6.83 3.25 -0.75
N TYR A 76 -7.98 2.63 -0.46
CA TYR A 76 -8.44 1.46 -1.21
C TYR A 76 -8.73 1.76 -2.69
N LYS A 77 -9.36 2.91 -2.98
CA LYS A 77 -9.62 3.33 -4.36
C LYS A 77 -8.31 3.54 -5.12
N GLU A 78 -7.37 4.27 -4.54
CA GLU A 78 -6.05 4.50 -5.14
C GLU A 78 -5.32 3.18 -5.40
N LEU A 79 -5.28 2.31 -4.38
CA LEU A 79 -4.70 0.97 -4.52
C LEU A 79 -5.35 0.20 -5.66
N LYS A 80 -6.68 0.21 -5.76
CA LYS A 80 -7.41 -0.49 -6.82
C LYS A 80 -7.02 0.03 -8.21
N GLN A 81 -6.84 1.34 -8.39
CA GLN A 81 -6.46 1.93 -9.68
C GLN A 81 -5.01 1.62 -10.08
N VAL A 82 -4.14 1.34 -9.10
CA VAL A 82 -2.73 1.01 -9.37
C VAL A 82 -2.53 -0.47 -9.63
N ILE A 83 -3.31 -1.35 -8.99
CA ILE A 83 -3.15 -2.80 -9.05
C ILE A 83 -4.07 -3.51 -10.06
N GLY A 84 -5.11 -2.85 -10.57
CA GLY A 84 -6.08 -3.42 -11.49
C GLY A 84 -6.55 -2.42 -12.51
#